data_AF-A0A5J5PTK9-F1
#
_entry.id   AF-A0A5J5PTK9-F1
#
_cell.length_a   1.000
_cell.length_b   1.000
_cell.length_c   1.000
_cell.angle_alpha   90.00
_cell.angle_beta   90.00
_cell.angle_gamma   90.00
#
_symmetry.space_group_name_H-M   'P 1'
#
loop_
_entity.id
_entity.type
_entity.pdbx_description
1 polymer ?
#
loop_
_entity_poly.entity_id
_entity_poly.type
_entity_poly.pdbx_seq_one_letter_code
_entity_poly.pdbx_strand_id
1 'polypeptide(L)'
;MAIQEHSYYASFRYHVTNFFAPSSLFGTPDDLKSLIDKAHKLGILVLMDIVYSHASNNVLDGLNMFDGTDGHYFHTGSRGHHSVWDSRLFNYGSWEMVAGGV
;
A
#
# COMPACT_ATOMS: atom_id res chain seq x y z
N MET A 1 13.11 -2.39 1.19
CA MET A 1 12.11 -1.30 1.14
C MET A 1 11.32 -1.39 -0.16
N ALA A 2 10.11 -0.83 -0.21
CA ALA A 2 9.34 -0.62 -1.44
C ALA A 2 8.82 -1.88 -2.17
N ILE A 3 8.32 -2.83 -1.38
CA ILE A 3 7.74 -4.09 -1.86
C ILE A 3 6.25 -3.95 -2.20
N GLN A 4 5.46 -3.21 -1.42
CA GLN A 4 4.05 -2.97 -1.76
C GLN A 4 3.95 -2.21 -3.10
N GLU A 5 2.97 -2.57 -3.92
CA GLU A 5 2.82 -1.99 -5.25
C GLU A 5 2.46 -0.49 -5.19
N HIS A 6 3.06 0.25 -6.10
CA HIS A 6 2.99 1.71 -6.20
C HIS A 6 3.18 2.11 -7.67
N SER A 7 2.30 2.95 -8.21
CA SER A 7 2.41 3.35 -9.61
C SER A 7 3.40 4.49 -9.85
N TYR A 8 3.67 5.31 -8.83
CA TYR A 8 4.61 6.43 -8.94
C TYR A 8 5.99 6.08 -8.38
N TYR A 9 6.92 5.68 -9.26
CA TYR A 9 8.27 5.26 -8.89
C TYR A 9 9.06 6.31 -8.07
N ALA A 10 8.89 7.60 -8.39
CA ALA A 10 9.60 8.69 -7.72
C ALA A 10 9.05 9.06 -6.34
N SER A 11 7.95 8.44 -5.88
CA SER A 11 7.45 8.61 -4.50
C SER A 11 8.36 8.02 -3.41
N PHE A 12 9.54 7.52 -3.79
CA PHE A 12 10.29 6.54 -2.99
C PHE A 12 9.42 5.38 -2.51
N ARG A 13 8.32 5.14 -3.24
CA ARG A 13 7.42 3.98 -3.13
C ARG A 13 6.59 4.00 -1.84
N TYR A 14 6.37 5.18 -1.29
CA TYR A 14 5.48 5.42 -0.15
C TYR A 14 4.02 5.68 -0.55
N HIS A 15 3.76 6.01 -1.82
CA HIS A 15 2.40 6.10 -2.35
C HIS A 15 1.91 4.73 -2.82
N VAL A 16 1.52 3.89 -1.86
CA VAL A 16 1.00 2.54 -2.12
C VAL A 16 -0.36 2.62 -2.81
N THR A 17 -0.51 1.87 -3.90
CA THR A 17 -1.76 1.76 -4.65
C THR A 17 -2.45 0.41 -4.45
N ASN A 18 -1.68 -0.68 -4.40
CA ASN A 18 -2.19 -2.02 -4.13
C ASN A 18 -1.42 -2.66 -2.96
N PHE A 19 -2.14 -2.86 -1.84
CA PHE A 19 -1.56 -3.19 -0.55
C PHE A 19 -1.16 -4.66 -0.40
N PHE A 20 -1.74 -5.55 -1.23
CA PHE A 20 -1.47 -6.98 -1.22
C PHE A 20 -0.62 -7.46 -2.39
N ALA A 21 -0.42 -6.61 -3.40
CA ALA A 21 0.44 -6.91 -4.53
C ALA A 21 1.90 -6.54 -4.22
N PRO A 22 2.86 -7.45 -4.43
CA PRO A 22 4.26 -7.06 -4.53
C PRO A 22 4.47 -6.27 -5.83
N SER A 23 5.38 -5.29 -5.80
CA SER A 23 5.61 -4.42 -6.95
C SER A 23 6.12 -5.20 -8.16
N SER A 24 5.36 -5.11 -9.24
CA SER A 24 5.61 -5.76 -10.52
C SER A 24 6.88 -5.26 -11.22
N LEU A 25 7.44 -4.13 -10.79
CA LEU A 25 8.70 -3.58 -11.30
C LEU A 25 9.91 -4.51 -11.08
N PHE A 26 9.85 -5.43 -10.11
CA PHE A 26 10.98 -6.33 -9.76
C PHE A 26 10.75 -7.79 -10.15
N GLY A 27 9.66 -8.07 -10.86
CA GLY A 27 9.27 -9.41 -11.27
C GLY A 27 7.94 -9.85 -10.68
N THR A 28 7.76 -11.15 -10.60
CA THR A 28 6.51 -11.78 -10.15
C THR A 28 6.49 -11.96 -8.62
N PRO A 29 5.31 -12.23 -8.02
CA PRO A 29 5.23 -12.64 -6.62
C PRO A 29 6.11 -13.85 -6.27
N ASP A 30 6.33 -14.78 -7.21
CA ASP A 30 7.18 -15.95 -6.97
C ASP A 30 8.68 -15.60 -6.97
N ASP A 31 9.08 -14.58 -7.73
CA ASP A 31 10.45 -14.05 -7.68
C ASP A 31 10.75 -13.45 -6.30
N LEU A 32 9.78 -12.73 -5.71
CA LEU A 32 9.91 -12.22 -4.33
C LEU A 32 10.02 -13.37 -3.31
N LYS A 33 9.20 -14.42 -3.43
CA LYS A 33 9.30 -15.60 -2.56
C LYS A 33 10.69 -16.25 -2.68
N SER A 34 11.20 -16.39 -3.91
CA SER A 34 12.52 -16.96 -4.19
C SER A 34 13.65 -16.13 -3.58
N LEU A 35 13.56 -14.79 -3.63
CA LEU A 35 14.51 -13.89 -2.99
C LEU A 35 14.55 -14.09 -1.48
N ILE A 36 13.37 -14.11 -0.83
CA ILE A 36 13.25 -14.27 0.62
C ILE A 36 13.76 -15.66 1.05
N ASP A 37 13.38 -16.72 0.33
CA ASP A 37 13.84 -18.09 0.61
C ASP A 37 15.37 -18.22 0.50
N LYS A 38 15.98 -17.61 -0.52
CA LYS A 38 17.44 -17.57 -0.66
C LYS A 38 18.11 -16.81 0.48
N ALA A 39 17.55 -15.68 0.92
CA ALA A 39 18.08 -14.93 2.05
C ALA A 39 18.04 -15.79 3.34
N HIS A 40 16.92 -16.47 3.59
CA HIS A 40 16.79 -17.37 4.75
C HIS A 40 17.78 -18.55 4.71
N LYS A 41 18.01 -19.16 3.54
CA LYS A 41 19.03 -20.21 3.37
C LYS A 41 20.46 -19.75 3.70
N LEU A 42 20.72 -18.45 3.58
CA LEU A 42 21.99 -17.82 3.95
C LEU A 42 22.02 -17.33 5.42
N GLY A 43 20.97 -17.59 6.20
CA GLY A 43 20.86 -17.12 7.58
C GLY A 43 20.58 -15.61 7.70
N ILE A 44 20.09 -14.96 6.64
CA ILE A 44 19.79 -13.53 6.62
C ILE A 44 18.30 -13.31 6.93
N LEU A 45 18.01 -12.53 7.95
CA LEU A 45 16.65 -12.08 8.25
C LEU A 45 16.21 -10.99 7.25
N VAL A 46 14.97 -11.09 6.77
CA VAL A 46 14.37 -10.09 5.88
C VAL A 46 13.26 -9.36 6.63
N LEU A 47 13.35 -8.02 6.65
CA LEU A 47 12.30 -7.13 7.16
C LEU A 47 11.67 -6.36 6.01
N MET A 48 10.39 -6.07 6.12
CA MET A 48 9.62 -5.34 5.13
C MET A 48 9.07 -4.05 5.72
N ASP A 49 9.28 -2.95 5.00
CA ASP A 49 8.58 -1.68 5.22
C ASP A 49 7.10 -1.87 4.95
N ILE A 50 6.28 -1.58 5.96
CA ILE A 50 4.83 -1.64 5.90
C ILE A 50 4.30 -0.21 5.93
N VAL A 51 3.76 0.25 4.81
CA VAL A 51 3.19 1.59 4.67
C VAL A 51 1.68 1.49 4.84
N TYR A 52 1.23 1.60 6.09
CA TYR A 52 -0.20 1.63 6.41
C TYR A 52 -0.63 3.00 6.93
N SER A 53 0.27 3.98 7.01
CA SER A 53 -0.03 5.33 7.51
C SER A 53 -0.88 6.18 6.55
N HIS A 54 -0.81 5.89 5.26
CA HIS A 54 -1.57 6.56 4.19
C HIS A 54 -1.63 5.66 2.94
N ALA A 55 -2.48 6.04 1.98
CA ALA A 55 -2.56 5.42 0.66
C ALA A 55 -2.47 6.49 -0.44
N SER A 56 -2.07 6.08 -1.65
CA SER A 56 -2.09 6.99 -2.80
C SER A 56 -3.48 7.59 -3.04
N ASN A 57 -3.53 8.81 -3.59
CA ASN A 57 -4.77 9.46 -4.02
C ASN A 57 -5.24 9.00 -5.42
N ASN A 58 -4.57 8.00 -6.00
CA ASN A 58 -4.94 7.39 -7.28
C ASN A 58 -6.31 6.70 -7.25
N VAL A 59 -7.18 7.08 -8.20
CA VAL A 59 -8.54 6.52 -8.34
C VAL A 59 -8.60 5.31 -9.27
N LEU A 60 -7.86 5.32 -10.39
CA LEU A 60 -7.99 4.27 -11.43
C LEU A 60 -7.25 2.98 -11.07
N ASP A 61 -6.15 3.10 -10.35
CA ASP A 61 -5.20 2.04 -10.04
C ASP A 61 -4.90 1.92 -8.54
N GLY A 62 -5.65 2.63 -7.69
CA GLY A 62 -5.50 2.64 -6.23
C GLY A 62 -6.83 2.50 -5.49
N LEU A 63 -6.77 2.55 -4.16
CA LEU A 63 -7.95 2.41 -3.30
C LEU A 63 -8.82 3.69 -3.21
N ASN A 64 -8.37 4.81 -3.77
CA ASN A 64 -9.10 6.07 -3.67
C ASN A 64 -10.44 5.97 -4.41
N MET A 65 -11.53 6.42 -3.79
CA MET A 65 -12.87 6.40 -4.39
C MET A 65 -13.34 5.01 -4.84
N PHE A 66 -12.91 3.95 -4.13
CA PHE A 66 -13.16 2.55 -4.50
C PHE A 66 -14.64 2.23 -4.79
N ASP A 67 -15.56 2.72 -3.95
CA ASP A 67 -17.01 2.57 -4.11
C ASP A 67 -17.69 3.83 -4.68
N GLY A 68 -16.90 4.75 -5.23
CA GLY A 68 -17.35 6.07 -5.69
C GLY A 68 -17.49 7.11 -4.58
N THR A 69 -17.19 6.78 -3.32
CA THR A 69 -17.22 7.71 -2.19
C THR A 69 -15.82 7.99 -1.62
N ASP A 70 -15.67 9.10 -0.89
CA ASP A 70 -14.43 9.41 -0.19
C ASP A 70 -14.33 8.71 1.18
N GLY A 71 -15.35 7.96 1.61
CA GLY A 71 -15.49 7.48 2.99
C GLY A 71 -15.31 5.98 3.22
N HIS A 72 -15.06 5.20 2.17
CA HIS A 72 -15.03 3.74 2.27
C HIS A 72 -13.88 3.22 3.14
N TYR A 73 -12.64 3.25 2.63
CA TYR A 73 -11.44 2.89 3.41
C TYR A 73 -10.86 4.07 4.20
N PHE A 74 -11.31 5.29 3.90
CA PHE A 74 -10.70 6.53 4.37
C PHE A 74 -11.67 7.37 5.19
N HIS A 75 -11.14 8.31 5.97
CA HIS A 75 -11.99 9.35 6.51
C HIS A 75 -12.51 10.25 5.37
N THR A 76 -13.68 10.87 5.57
CA THR A 76 -14.24 11.86 4.63
C THR A 76 -13.68 13.26 4.88
N GLY A 77 -13.76 14.12 3.86
CA GLY A 77 -13.36 15.52 3.94
C GLY A 77 -11.88 15.72 4.31
N SER A 78 -11.56 16.83 4.99
CA SER A 78 -10.17 17.21 5.32
C SER A 78 -9.46 16.21 6.22
N ARG A 79 -10.19 15.48 7.07
CA ARG A 79 -9.62 14.43 7.93
C ARG A 79 -9.10 13.24 7.12
N GLY A 80 -9.65 13.02 5.93
CA GLY A 80 -9.28 11.95 5.00
C GLY A 80 -8.07 12.23 4.12
N HIS A 81 -7.44 13.40 4.27
CA HIS A 81 -6.41 13.88 3.36
C HIS A 81 -5.18 14.40 4.11
N HIS A 82 -4.00 13.92 3.70
CA HIS A 82 -2.73 14.38 4.25
C HIS A 82 -2.10 15.42 3.32
N SER A 83 -2.26 16.71 3.64
CA SER A 83 -1.90 17.82 2.74
C SER A 83 -0.43 17.86 2.31
N VAL A 84 0.50 17.50 3.20
CA VAL A 84 1.95 17.52 2.88
C VAL A 84 2.35 16.36 1.96
N TRP A 85 1.60 15.25 2.01
CA TRP A 85 1.92 14.04 1.25
C TRP A 85 0.97 13.86 0.07
N ASP A 86 -0.03 14.72 -0.11
CA ASP A 86 -1.07 14.58 -1.13
C ASP A 86 -1.65 13.15 -1.20
N SER A 87 -2.08 12.62 -0.05
CA SER A 87 -2.46 11.22 0.10
C SER A 87 -3.74 11.04 0.92
N ARG A 88 -4.31 9.82 0.91
CA ARG A 88 -5.52 9.47 1.65
C ARG A 88 -5.19 8.85 3.01
N LEU A 89 -5.97 9.21 4.04
CA LEU A 89 -5.82 8.73 5.41
C LEU A 89 -6.91 7.74 5.80
N PHE A 90 -6.50 6.55 6.25
CA PHE A 90 -7.39 5.45 6.60
C PHE A 90 -8.34 5.79 7.74
N ASN A 91 -9.55 5.23 7.67
CA ASN A 91 -10.49 5.24 8.79
C ASN A 91 -10.34 3.94 9.60
N TYR A 92 -9.38 3.89 10.53
CA TYR A 92 -9.18 2.71 11.39
C TYR A 92 -10.32 2.45 12.39
N GLY A 93 -11.33 3.32 12.46
CA GLY A 93 -12.57 3.05 13.21
C GLY A 93 -13.60 2.24 12.42
N SER A 94 -13.37 2.03 11.11
CA SER A 94 -14.24 1.24 10.23
C SER A 94 -13.92 -0.25 10.33
N TRP A 95 -14.95 -1.09 10.41
CA TRP A 95 -14.78 -2.54 10.47
C TRP A 95 -14.21 -3.09 9.17
N GLU A 96 -14.72 -2.64 8.01
CA GLU A 96 -14.24 -3.09 6.70
C GLU A 96 -12.75 -2.79 6.50
N MET A 97 -12.29 -1.63 7.00
CA MET A 97 -10.87 -1.26 6.98
C MET A 97 -10.03 -2.19 7.86
N VAL A 98 -10.46 -2.44 9.10
CA VAL A 98 -9.69 -3.27 10.06
C VAL A 98 -9.71 -4.75 9.67
N ALA A 99 -10.83 -5.26 9.18
CA ALA A 99 -10.98 -6.65 8.74
C ALA A 99 -10.21 -6.95 7.45
N GLY A 100 -9.74 -5.91 6.73
CA GLY A 100 -9.04 -6.07 5.46
C GLY A 100 -9.95 -6.59 4.35
N GLY A 101 -11.22 -6.18 4.35
CA GLY A 101 -12.25 -6.62 3.40
C GLY A 101 -12.10 -6.00 2.01
N VAL A 102 -10.88 -6.05 1.46
CA VAL A 102 -10.55 -5.65 0.09
C VAL A 102 -10.70 -6.82 -0.86
#